data_AF-A0A919NZS8-F1
#
_entry.id   AF-A0A919NZS8-F1
#
_cell.length_a   1.000
_cell.length_b   1.000
_cell.length_c   1.000
_cell.angle_alpha   90.00
_cell.angle_beta   90.00
_cell.angle_gamma   90.00
#
_symmetry.space_group_name_H-M   'P 1'
#
loop_
_entity.id
_entity.type
_entity.pdbx_description
1 polymer ?
#
loop_
_entity_poly.entity_id
_entity_poly.type
_entity_poly.pdbx_seq_one_letter_code
_entity_poly.pdbx_strand_id
1 'polypeptide(L)'
;MRQVGAVVEYQLTGFLRVWRGTVFGAVLMPVVFFLAIGVSVGMLVDGRHGVDGGYASFVGAGLAVFVGAQIGLMESGIPVFAALNWHRAFIANQYTPVSPAHVVTGQIAFITLRAAASATIFLAVMAAFGATHSPGAVLLPLIAALTAASLAGLNFAVAASARTSFQVESVTKMLTTVLLLVSGVFFPVTLLPSWLEAVTWVSPLWHAVELGRAANTGTGSTGPVLVHVGVLVACTLAGVLLATRRLTARLES
;
A
#
# COMPACT_ATOMS: atom_id res chain seq x y z
N MET A 1 1.15 13.94 19.94
CA MET A 1 0.58 12.57 19.86
C MET A 1 -0.93 12.51 20.11
N ARG A 2 -1.48 13.09 21.20
CA ARG A 2 -2.95 13.06 21.47
C ARG A 2 -3.84 13.49 20.29
N GLN A 3 -3.45 14.54 19.57
CA GLN A 3 -4.22 15.07 18.44
C GLN A 3 -4.21 14.14 17.21
N VAL A 4 -3.09 13.46 16.94
CA VAL A 4 -3.00 12.45 15.87
C VAL A 4 -3.90 11.26 16.20
N GLY A 5 -3.90 10.82 17.47
CA GLY A 5 -4.79 9.76 17.96
C GLY A 5 -6.27 10.10 17.75
N ALA A 6 -6.68 11.33 18.04
CA ALA A 6 -8.06 11.78 17.82
C ALA A 6 -8.48 11.73 16.34
N VAL A 7 -7.58 12.09 15.41
CA VAL A 7 -7.84 11.96 13.97
C VAL A 7 -8.01 10.49 13.57
N VAL A 8 -7.15 9.61 14.08
CA VAL A 8 -7.27 8.16 13.83
C VAL A 8 -8.58 7.60 14.37
N GLU A 9 -8.99 8.00 15.58
CA GLU A 9 -10.24 7.55 16.21
C GLU A 9 -11.47 8.01 15.42
N TYR A 10 -11.46 9.25 14.95
CA TYR A 10 -12.49 9.78 14.06
C TYR A 10 -12.62 8.94 12.79
N GLN A 11 -11.50 8.65 12.11
CA GLN A 11 -11.51 7.82 10.90
C GLN A 11 -11.95 6.39 11.18
N LEU A 12 -11.51 5.82 12.31
CA LEU A 12 -11.89 4.47 12.72
C LEU A 12 -13.39 4.37 12.97
N THR A 13 -14.01 5.36 13.61
CA THR A 13 -15.45 5.38 13.88
C THR A 13 -16.26 5.47 12.60
N GLY A 14 -15.81 6.27 11.62
CA GLY A 14 -16.41 6.31 10.29
C GLY A 14 -16.29 4.97 9.56
N PHE A 15 -15.09 4.39 9.58
CA PHE A 15 -14.79 3.11 8.94
C PHE A 15 -15.59 1.95 9.52
N LEU A 16 -15.76 1.87 10.84
CA LEU A 16 -16.51 0.81 11.51
C LEU A 16 -18.00 0.75 11.10
N ARG A 17 -18.52 1.75 10.39
CA ARG A 17 -19.87 1.70 9.80
C ARG A 17 -19.90 0.99 8.44
N VAL A 18 -18.80 1.00 7.72
CA VAL A 18 -18.68 0.48 6.34
C VAL A 18 -17.68 -0.68 6.20
N TRP A 19 -17.02 -1.07 7.30
CA TRP A 19 -15.88 -2.00 7.31
C TRP A 19 -16.12 -3.30 6.55
N ARG A 20 -17.32 -3.87 6.64
CA ARG A 20 -17.66 -5.14 5.96
C ARG A 20 -17.48 -5.01 4.45
N GLY A 21 -18.00 -3.94 3.85
CA GLY A 21 -17.90 -3.69 2.42
C GLY A 21 -16.48 -3.35 1.99
N THR A 22 -15.77 -2.54 2.76
CA THR A 22 -14.42 -2.07 2.39
C THR A 22 -13.36 -3.16 2.56
N VAL A 23 -13.42 -3.94 3.63
CA VAL A 23 -12.52 -5.09 3.84
C VAL A 23 -12.81 -6.18 2.83
N PHE A 24 -14.09 -6.48 2.58
CA PHE A 24 -14.48 -7.45 1.56
C PHE A 24 -13.95 -7.03 0.18
N GLY A 25 -14.18 -5.79 -0.26
CA GLY A 25 -13.66 -5.32 -1.55
C GLY A 25 -12.13 -5.34 -1.65
N ALA A 26 -11.42 -4.89 -0.61
CA ALA A 26 -9.97 -4.77 -0.62
C ALA A 26 -9.22 -6.10 -0.58
N VAL A 27 -9.78 -7.13 0.07
CA VAL A 27 -9.13 -8.44 0.22
C VAL A 27 -9.67 -9.46 -0.78
N LEU A 28 -10.96 -9.40 -1.13
CA LEU A 28 -11.57 -10.37 -2.04
C LEU A 28 -10.88 -10.39 -3.39
N MET A 29 -10.62 -9.23 -4.00
CA MET A 29 -9.96 -9.19 -5.31
C MET A 29 -8.57 -9.85 -5.27
N PRO A 30 -7.65 -9.45 -4.39
CA PRO A 30 -6.37 -10.15 -4.24
C PRO A 30 -6.51 -11.65 -3.98
N VAL A 31 -7.48 -12.07 -3.14
CA VAL A 31 -7.73 -13.50 -2.88
C VAL A 31 -8.19 -14.22 -4.15
N VAL A 32 -9.13 -13.63 -4.90
CA VAL A 32 -9.59 -14.20 -6.18
C VAL A 32 -8.43 -14.29 -7.18
N PHE A 33 -7.60 -13.26 -7.30
CA PHE A 33 -6.39 -13.29 -8.13
C PHE A 33 -5.41 -14.38 -7.68
N PHE A 34 -5.21 -14.52 -6.37
CA PHE A 34 -4.35 -15.57 -5.81
C PHE A 34 -4.89 -16.97 -6.09
N LEU A 35 -6.19 -17.21 -5.93
CA LEU A 35 -6.79 -18.50 -6.24
C LEU A 35 -6.78 -18.79 -7.74
N ALA A 36 -7.10 -17.80 -8.57
CA ALA A 36 -7.17 -17.97 -10.03
C ALA A 36 -5.80 -18.14 -10.69
N ILE A 37 -4.77 -17.43 -10.19
CA ILE A 37 -3.44 -17.44 -10.81
C ILE A 37 -2.45 -18.21 -9.94
N GLY A 38 -2.34 -17.86 -8.65
CA GLY A 38 -1.39 -18.49 -7.74
C GLY A 38 -1.62 -20.00 -7.58
N VAL A 39 -2.86 -20.41 -7.26
CA VAL A 39 -3.19 -21.83 -7.09
C VAL A 39 -3.24 -22.55 -8.43
N SER A 40 -3.95 -22.02 -9.44
CA SER A 40 -4.08 -22.71 -10.73
C SER A 40 -2.75 -22.90 -11.45
N VAL A 41 -1.91 -21.86 -11.52
CA VAL A 41 -0.58 -21.98 -12.15
C VAL A 41 0.40 -22.75 -11.26
N GLY A 42 0.27 -22.64 -9.94
CA GLY A 42 1.05 -23.46 -8.99
C GLY A 42 0.88 -24.96 -9.24
N MET A 43 -0.37 -25.41 -9.45
CA MET A 43 -0.68 -26.80 -9.80
C MET A 43 -0.09 -27.24 -11.15
N LEU A 44 0.15 -26.32 -12.08
CA LEU A 44 0.66 -26.58 -13.43
C LEU A 44 2.20 -26.57 -13.51
N VAL A 45 2.87 -25.84 -12.63
CA VAL A 45 4.30 -25.48 -12.75
C VAL A 45 5.19 -26.15 -11.69
N ASP A 46 4.59 -26.89 -10.75
CA ASP A 46 5.34 -27.52 -9.66
C ASP A 46 6.46 -28.44 -10.20
N GLY A 47 7.71 -28.00 -9.95
CA GLY A 47 8.92 -28.79 -10.16
C GLY A 47 9.93 -28.33 -11.22
N ARG A 48 9.73 -27.26 -12.01
CA ARG A 48 10.66 -27.01 -13.15
C ARG A 48 11.21 -25.60 -13.42
N HIS A 49 10.74 -24.51 -12.80
CA HIS A 49 11.22 -23.17 -13.19
C HIS A 49 11.43 -22.21 -12.00
N GLY A 50 12.68 -22.13 -11.51
CA GLY A 50 13.33 -20.91 -10.97
C GLY A 50 12.64 -20.07 -9.88
N VAL A 51 11.56 -20.55 -9.26
CA VAL A 51 10.79 -19.82 -8.25
C VAL A 51 10.84 -20.62 -6.95
N ASP A 52 11.65 -20.13 -6.00
CA ASP A 52 11.81 -20.76 -4.68
C ASP A 52 10.48 -20.80 -3.91
N GLY A 53 10.07 -21.98 -3.46
CA GLY A 53 8.79 -22.20 -2.77
C GLY A 53 7.57 -22.27 -3.69
N GLY A 54 7.75 -22.31 -5.01
CA GLY A 54 6.66 -22.45 -5.98
C GLY A 54 5.95 -21.13 -6.32
N TYR A 55 5.24 -21.14 -7.46
CA TYR A 55 4.62 -19.92 -8.00
C TYR A 55 3.55 -19.33 -7.08
N ALA A 56 2.82 -20.16 -6.33
CA ALA A 56 1.85 -19.71 -5.34
C ALA A 56 2.50 -18.86 -4.24
N SER A 57 3.64 -19.29 -3.68
CA SER A 57 4.40 -18.50 -2.70
C SER A 57 4.85 -17.15 -3.25
N PHE A 58 5.39 -17.16 -4.48
CA PHE A 58 5.89 -15.96 -5.14
C PHE A 58 4.80 -14.91 -5.37
N VAL A 59 3.68 -15.33 -5.98
CA VAL A 59 2.55 -14.44 -6.26
C VAL A 59 1.84 -14.04 -4.97
N GLY A 60 1.72 -14.97 -4.02
CA GLY A 60 1.14 -14.70 -2.71
C GLY A 60 1.86 -13.57 -1.98
N ALA A 61 3.19 -13.64 -1.85
CA ALA A 61 3.96 -12.59 -1.20
C ALA A 61 3.80 -11.22 -1.90
N GLY A 62 3.82 -11.20 -3.24
CA GLY A 62 3.59 -9.98 -4.02
C GLY A 62 2.19 -9.40 -3.82
N LEU A 63 1.15 -10.24 -3.87
CA LEU A 63 -0.24 -9.82 -3.66
C LEU A 63 -0.51 -9.34 -2.23
N ALA A 64 0.12 -9.95 -1.22
CA ALA A 64 0.01 -9.52 0.17
C ALA A 64 0.52 -8.08 0.34
N VAL A 65 1.64 -7.74 -0.30
CA VAL A 65 2.16 -6.37 -0.33
C VAL A 65 1.25 -5.45 -1.15
N PHE A 66 0.75 -5.93 -2.28
CA PHE A 66 -0.14 -5.17 -3.16
C PHE A 66 -1.47 -4.79 -2.50
N VAL A 67 -1.99 -5.58 -1.55
CA VAL A 67 -3.12 -5.18 -0.69
C VAL A 67 -2.84 -3.84 0.00
N GLY A 68 -1.65 -3.68 0.56
CA GLY A 68 -1.23 -2.43 1.19
C GLY A 68 -1.14 -1.27 0.20
N ALA A 69 -0.60 -1.52 -0.99
CA ALA A 69 -0.51 -0.52 -2.05
C ALA A 69 -1.89 -0.03 -2.53
N GLN A 70 -2.82 -0.96 -2.76
CA GLN A 70 -4.19 -0.62 -3.14
C GLN A 70 -4.89 0.22 -2.07
N ILE A 71 -4.83 -0.20 -0.80
CA ILE A 71 -5.43 0.56 0.30
C ILE A 71 -4.78 1.95 0.42
N GLY A 72 -3.45 2.00 0.34
CA GLY A 72 -2.69 3.25 0.37
C GLY A 72 -3.16 4.25 -0.68
N LEU A 73 -3.27 3.82 -1.94
CA LEU A 73 -3.66 4.67 -3.06
C LEU A 73 -5.15 5.03 -3.04
N MET A 74 -6.04 4.06 -2.81
CA MET A 74 -7.49 4.29 -2.86
C MET A 74 -7.99 5.20 -1.73
N GLU A 75 -7.48 5.03 -0.51
CA GLU A 75 -7.96 5.78 0.67
C GLU A 75 -7.35 7.20 0.77
N SER A 76 -6.20 7.42 0.13
CA SER A 76 -5.53 8.73 0.10
C SER A 76 -5.90 9.59 -1.11
N GLY A 77 -6.66 9.03 -2.06
CA GLY A 77 -7.10 9.73 -3.27
C GLY A 77 -8.43 10.44 -3.08
N ILE A 78 -9.50 9.83 -3.60
CA ILE A 78 -10.84 10.44 -3.62
C ILE A 78 -11.39 10.77 -2.22
N PRO A 79 -11.23 9.93 -1.18
CA PRO A 79 -11.72 10.28 0.16
C PRO A 79 -11.06 11.54 0.71
N VAL A 80 -9.77 11.75 0.45
CA VAL A 80 -9.04 12.97 0.84
C VAL A 80 -9.55 14.19 0.04
N PHE A 81 -9.75 14.03 -1.27
CA PHE A 81 -10.34 15.09 -2.09
C PHE A 81 -11.76 15.46 -1.64
N ALA A 82 -12.58 14.47 -1.28
CA ALA A 82 -13.92 14.63 -0.76
C ALA A 82 -13.92 15.36 0.58
N ALA A 83 -13.01 15.00 1.49
CA ALA A 83 -12.84 15.66 2.77
C ALA A 83 -12.46 17.16 2.62
N LEU A 84 -11.72 17.51 1.57
CA LEU A 84 -11.37 18.89 1.24
C LEU A 84 -12.51 19.67 0.58
N ASN A 85 -13.11 19.11 -0.48
CA ASN A 85 -13.94 19.87 -1.40
C ASN A 85 -15.45 19.67 -1.19
N TRP A 86 -15.88 18.47 -0.76
CA TRP A 86 -17.30 18.13 -0.64
C TRP A 86 -17.78 18.24 0.80
N HIS A 87 -17.11 17.55 1.72
CA HIS A 87 -17.51 17.53 3.14
C HIS A 87 -16.93 18.71 3.93
N ARG A 88 -15.94 19.41 3.37
CA ARG A 88 -15.25 20.55 4.01
C ARG A 88 -14.67 20.20 5.39
N ALA A 89 -14.41 18.92 5.65
CA ALA A 89 -13.94 18.41 6.94
C ALA A 89 -12.57 18.98 7.34
N PHE A 90 -11.65 19.12 6.38
CA PHE A 90 -10.34 19.70 6.67
C PHE A 90 -10.36 21.21 6.87
N ILE A 91 -11.36 21.91 6.31
CA ILE A 91 -11.58 23.33 6.58
C ILE A 91 -12.11 23.50 8.01
N ALA A 92 -13.07 22.65 8.43
CA ALA A 92 -13.58 22.66 9.79
C ALA A 92 -12.47 22.46 10.85
N ASN A 93 -11.43 21.68 10.52
CA ASN A 93 -10.29 21.48 11.41
C ASN A 93 -9.51 22.78 11.72
N GLN A 94 -9.61 23.83 10.90
CA GLN A 94 -8.98 25.13 11.19
C GLN A 94 -9.53 25.80 12.46
N TYR A 95 -10.75 25.45 12.88
CA TYR A 95 -11.37 25.94 14.11
C TYR A 95 -11.06 25.07 15.34
N THR A 96 -10.22 24.05 15.17
CA THR A 96 -9.80 23.13 16.23
C THR A 96 -8.28 23.27 16.45
N PRO A 97 -7.72 22.84 17.58
CA PRO A 97 -6.27 22.90 17.81
C PRO A 97 -5.46 21.89 16.96
N VAL A 98 -6.04 21.30 15.91
CA VAL A 98 -5.42 20.26 15.07
C VAL A 98 -4.71 20.91 13.88
N SER A 99 -3.38 20.77 13.82
CA SER A 99 -2.58 21.25 12.69
C SER A 99 -2.78 20.38 11.42
N PRO A 100 -2.53 20.92 10.20
CA PRO A 100 -2.55 20.14 8.96
C PRO A 100 -1.62 18.91 9.01
N ALA A 101 -0.47 19.02 9.67
CA ALA A 101 0.46 17.91 9.87
C ALA A 101 -0.18 16.77 10.69
N HIS A 102 -0.98 17.11 11.71
CA HIS A 102 -1.70 16.11 12.51
C HIS A 102 -2.82 15.42 11.71
N VAL A 103 -3.49 16.15 10.81
CA VAL A 103 -4.50 15.56 9.90
C VAL A 103 -3.85 14.56 8.95
N VAL A 104 -2.77 14.96 8.28
CA VAL A 104 -2.06 14.11 7.31
C VAL A 104 -1.49 12.87 7.99
N THR A 105 -0.77 13.04 9.11
CA THR A 105 -0.16 11.91 9.82
C THR A 105 -1.21 10.99 10.43
N GLY A 106 -2.32 11.53 10.94
CA GLY A 106 -3.44 10.73 11.44
C GLY A 106 -4.14 9.93 10.33
N GLN A 107 -4.35 10.55 9.17
CA GLN A 107 -4.93 9.87 8.01
C GLN A 107 -4.04 8.73 7.53
N ILE A 108 -2.75 8.99 7.35
CA ILE A 108 -1.78 7.98 6.92
C ILE A 108 -1.70 6.87 7.97
N ALA A 109 -1.63 7.20 9.26
CA ALA A 109 -1.63 6.20 10.33
C ALA A 109 -2.86 5.28 10.26
N PHE A 110 -4.06 5.84 10.08
CA PHE A 110 -5.27 5.05 9.90
C PHE A 110 -5.20 4.13 8.67
N ILE A 111 -4.76 4.65 7.52
CA ILE A 111 -4.58 3.88 6.28
C ILE A 111 -3.59 2.72 6.50
N THR A 112 -2.48 2.97 7.20
CA THR A 112 -1.47 1.94 7.49
C THR A 112 -1.99 0.85 8.41
N LEU A 113 -2.76 1.19 9.45
CA LEU A 113 -3.39 0.23 10.36
C LEU A 113 -4.36 -0.67 9.61
N ARG A 114 -5.18 -0.08 8.73
CA ARG A 114 -6.11 -0.84 7.90
C ARG A 114 -5.37 -1.74 6.91
N ALA A 115 -4.31 -1.24 6.27
CA ALA A 115 -3.50 -2.03 5.36
C ALA A 115 -2.88 -3.25 6.06
N ALA A 116 -2.34 -3.08 7.28
CA ALA A 116 -1.88 -4.20 8.10
C ALA A 116 -3.02 -5.21 8.37
N ALA A 117 -4.19 -4.74 8.82
CA ALA A 117 -5.32 -5.62 9.11
C ALA A 117 -5.77 -6.43 7.88
N SER A 118 -5.91 -5.80 6.72
CA SER A 118 -6.27 -6.47 5.47
C SER A 118 -5.19 -7.45 4.99
N ALA A 119 -3.91 -7.07 5.11
CA ALA A 119 -2.79 -7.95 4.76
C ALA A 119 -2.67 -9.14 5.72
N THR A 120 -3.03 -9.00 7.00
CA THR A 120 -3.13 -10.13 7.94
C THR A 120 -4.19 -11.14 7.52
N ILE A 121 -5.35 -10.67 7.05
CA ILE A 121 -6.40 -11.57 6.51
C ILE A 121 -5.87 -12.30 5.28
N PHE A 122 -5.19 -11.58 4.37
CA PHE A 122 -4.59 -12.19 3.18
C PHE A 122 -3.49 -13.20 3.53
N LEU A 123 -2.64 -12.90 4.52
CA LEU A 123 -1.62 -13.82 5.04
C LEU A 123 -2.25 -15.10 5.58
N ALA A 124 -3.38 -15.01 6.29
CA ALA A 124 -4.10 -16.20 6.76
C ALA A 124 -4.58 -17.07 5.59
N VAL A 125 -5.04 -16.45 4.48
CA VAL A 125 -5.37 -17.17 3.26
C VAL A 125 -4.13 -17.83 2.66
N MET A 126 -3.02 -17.10 2.50
CA MET A 126 -1.77 -17.69 1.99
C MET A 126 -1.32 -18.90 2.83
N ALA A 127 -1.35 -18.78 4.16
CA ALA A 127 -0.97 -19.85 5.08
C ALA A 127 -1.91 -21.07 4.94
N ALA A 128 -3.22 -20.85 4.80
CA ALA A 128 -4.19 -21.94 4.60
C ALA A 128 -3.96 -22.73 3.30
N PHE A 129 -3.40 -22.08 2.27
CA PHE A 129 -3.03 -22.71 1.00
C PHE A 129 -1.56 -23.19 0.97
N GLY A 130 -0.83 -23.13 2.08
CA GLY A 130 0.55 -23.59 2.16
C GLY A 130 1.57 -22.71 1.42
N ALA A 131 1.22 -21.47 1.10
CA ALA A 131 2.07 -20.54 0.34
C ALA A 131 3.03 -19.71 1.22
N THR A 132 3.25 -20.13 2.47
CA THR A 132 4.14 -19.49 3.44
C THR A 132 5.25 -20.44 3.84
N HIS A 133 6.52 -20.07 3.60
CA HIS A 133 7.66 -20.98 3.74
C HIS A 133 8.66 -20.59 4.83
N SER A 134 8.48 -19.41 5.44
CA SER A 134 9.37 -18.90 6.48
C SER A 134 8.56 -18.27 7.62
N PRO A 135 9.02 -18.37 8.89
CA PRO A 135 8.46 -17.59 9.99
C PRO A 135 8.48 -16.08 9.73
N GLY A 136 9.39 -15.60 8.86
CA GLY A 136 9.46 -14.21 8.43
C GLY A 136 8.19 -13.70 7.71
N ALA A 137 7.35 -14.60 7.18
CA ALA A 137 6.08 -14.24 6.55
C ALA A 137 5.15 -13.44 7.48
N VAL A 138 5.30 -13.57 8.80
CA VAL A 138 4.57 -12.77 9.81
C VAL A 138 4.82 -11.26 9.68
N LEU A 139 5.89 -10.85 8.99
CA LEU A 139 6.21 -9.45 8.72
C LEU A 139 5.44 -8.87 7.52
N LEU A 140 4.77 -9.69 6.70
CA LEU A 140 4.01 -9.22 5.54
C LEU A 140 2.98 -8.12 5.87
N PRO A 141 2.20 -8.19 6.97
CA PRO A 141 1.32 -7.10 7.38
C PRO A 141 2.05 -5.78 7.65
N LEU A 142 3.24 -5.86 8.26
CA LEU A 142 4.06 -4.68 8.53
C LEU A 142 4.63 -4.08 7.23
N ILE A 143 5.08 -4.93 6.32
CA ILE A 143 5.57 -4.51 5.00
C ILE A 143 4.44 -3.88 4.18
N ALA A 144 3.24 -4.47 4.20
CA ALA A 144 2.05 -3.91 3.55
C ALA A 144 1.65 -2.56 4.17
N ALA A 145 1.72 -2.40 5.49
CA ALA A 145 1.49 -1.13 6.15
C ALA A 145 2.51 -0.07 5.74
N LEU A 146 3.80 -0.40 5.69
CA LEU A 146 4.84 0.51 5.25
C LEU A 146 4.66 0.90 3.77
N THR A 147 4.26 -0.05 2.93
CA THR A 147 3.90 0.18 1.52
C THR A 147 2.74 1.17 1.41
N ALA A 148 1.67 0.94 2.17
CA ALA A 148 0.53 1.84 2.24
C ALA A 148 0.95 3.25 2.67
N ALA A 149 1.83 3.37 3.67
CA ALA A 149 2.34 4.66 4.15
C ALA A 149 3.09 5.41 3.04
N SER A 150 4.00 4.71 2.34
CA SER A 150 4.84 5.26 1.28
C SER A 150 4.02 5.82 0.11
N LEU A 151 2.96 5.13 -0.28
CA LEU A 151 2.10 5.53 -1.40
C LEU A 151 0.99 6.50 -0.99
N ALA A 152 0.45 6.36 0.22
CA ALA A 152 -0.63 7.21 0.72
C ALA A 152 -0.19 8.67 0.84
N GLY A 153 1.01 8.94 1.34
CA GLY A 153 1.51 10.32 1.43
C GLY A 153 1.66 10.99 0.06
N LEU A 154 2.21 10.27 -0.91
CA LEU A 154 2.38 10.77 -2.28
C LEU A 154 1.04 11.05 -2.95
N ASN A 155 0.09 10.13 -2.85
CA ASN A 155 -1.22 10.29 -3.48
C ASN A 155 -2.12 11.29 -2.73
N PHE A 156 -1.96 11.44 -1.41
CA PHE A 156 -2.59 12.53 -0.66
C PHE A 156 -2.14 13.89 -1.22
N ALA A 157 -0.85 14.07 -1.50
CA ALA A 157 -0.35 15.33 -2.07
C ALA A 157 -0.98 15.64 -3.44
N VAL A 158 -1.24 14.61 -4.26
CA VAL A 158 -2.00 14.73 -5.51
C VAL A 158 -3.44 15.16 -5.22
N ALA A 159 -4.13 14.48 -4.31
CA ALA A 159 -5.51 14.78 -3.94
C ALA A 159 -5.68 16.21 -3.38
N ALA A 160 -4.74 16.65 -2.55
CA ALA A 160 -4.73 18.01 -1.99
C ALA A 160 -4.45 19.10 -3.04
N SER A 161 -3.76 18.76 -4.13
CA SER A 161 -3.42 19.69 -5.22
C SER A 161 -4.46 19.72 -6.35
N ALA A 162 -5.32 18.70 -6.43
CA ALA A 162 -6.27 18.56 -7.52
C ALA A 162 -7.43 19.55 -7.40
N ARG A 163 -7.97 19.95 -8.56
CA ARG A 163 -9.14 20.83 -8.66
C ARG A 163 -10.43 20.06 -8.92
N THR A 164 -10.32 18.86 -9.49
CA THR A 164 -11.47 18.01 -9.83
C THR A 164 -11.24 16.58 -9.34
N SER A 165 -12.32 15.86 -9.04
CA SER A 165 -12.26 14.44 -8.69
C SER A 165 -11.67 13.62 -9.82
N PHE A 166 -11.98 13.97 -11.08
CA PHE A 166 -11.44 13.30 -12.26
C PHE A 166 -9.90 13.33 -12.32
N GLN A 167 -9.26 14.45 -11.93
CA GLN A 167 -7.80 14.53 -11.85
C GLN A 167 -7.25 13.53 -10.84
N VAL A 168 -7.86 13.45 -9.65
CA VAL A 168 -7.44 12.51 -8.60
C VAL A 168 -7.61 11.07 -9.05
N GLU A 169 -8.78 10.73 -9.62
CA GLU A 169 -9.04 9.37 -10.11
C GLU A 169 -8.05 8.98 -11.21
N SER A 170 -7.85 9.84 -12.20
CA SER A 170 -7.01 9.54 -13.35
C SER A 170 -5.55 9.33 -12.93
N VAL A 171 -5.02 10.21 -12.08
CA VAL A 171 -3.65 10.10 -11.58
C VAL A 171 -3.52 8.88 -10.67
N THR A 172 -4.46 8.63 -9.77
CA THR A 172 -4.43 7.46 -8.86
C THR A 172 -4.47 6.16 -9.67
N LYS A 173 -5.37 6.05 -10.66
CA LYS A 173 -5.48 4.87 -11.53
C LYS A 173 -4.22 4.66 -12.36
N MET A 174 -3.68 5.72 -12.97
CA MET A 174 -2.43 5.65 -13.74
C MET A 174 -1.26 5.20 -12.85
N LEU A 175 -1.14 5.77 -11.64
CA LEU A 175 -0.11 5.40 -10.67
C LEU A 175 -0.24 3.94 -10.25
N THR A 176 -1.45 3.48 -9.90
CA THR A 176 -1.71 2.07 -9.55
C THR A 176 -1.31 1.13 -10.68
N THR A 177 -1.74 1.40 -11.92
CA THR A 177 -1.45 0.55 -13.07
C THR A 177 0.05 0.50 -13.37
N VAL A 178 0.72 1.66 -13.44
CA VAL A 178 2.17 1.72 -13.72
C VAL A 178 2.95 1.01 -12.62
N LEU A 179 2.66 1.29 -11.34
CA LEU A 179 3.34 0.64 -10.23
C LEU A 179 3.11 -0.87 -10.24
N LEU A 180 1.89 -1.34 -10.51
CA LEU A 180 1.61 -2.77 -10.58
C LEU A 180 2.42 -3.46 -11.68
N LEU A 181 2.50 -2.86 -12.87
CA LEU A 181 3.26 -3.41 -14.00
C LEU A 181 4.77 -3.53 -13.71
N VAL A 182 5.34 -2.54 -13.03
CA VAL A 182 6.80 -2.49 -12.73
C VAL A 182 7.15 -3.06 -11.35
N SER A 183 6.16 -3.51 -10.56
CA SER A 183 6.37 -4.03 -9.20
C SER A 183 6.99 -5.43 -9.16
N GLY A 184 6.87 -6.17 -10.26
CA GLY A 184 7.20 -7.58 -10.32
C GLY A 184 6.26 -8.49 -9.52
N VAL A 185 5.07 -8.05 -9.07
CA VAL A 185 4.13 -8.86 -8.25
C VAL A 185 3.84 -10.24 -8.87
N PHE A 186 3.65 -10.30 -10.19
CA PHE A 186 3.28 -11.53 -10.90
C PHE A 186 4.46 -12.30 -11.49
N PHE A 187 5.57 -11.62 -11.80
CA PHE A 187 6.75 -12.21 -12.41
C PHE A 187 8.03 -11.47 -11.99
N PRO A 188 9.20 -12.15 -11.93
CA PRO A 188 10.46 -11.51 -11.59
C PRO A 188 10.78 -10.33 -12.52
N VAL A 189 11.26 -9.23 -11.94
CA VAL A 189 11.62 -8.03 -12.74
C VAL A 189 12.83 -8.24 -13.65
N THR A 190 13.65 -9.26 -13.37
CA THR A 190 14.80 -9.66 -14.19
C THR A 190 14.40 -10.21 -15.56
N LEU A 191 13.12 -10.52 -15.78
CA LEU A 191 12.57 -10.91 -17.07
C LEU A 191 12.21 -9.69 -17.95
N LEU A 192 12.22 -8.48 -17.38
CA LEU A 192 11.89 -7.26 -18.10
C LEU A 192 13.08 -6.84 -18.98
N PRO A 193 12.83 -6.12 -20.10
CA PRO A 193 13.90 -5.44 -20.83
C PRO A 193 14.68 -4.51 -19.90
N SER A 194 16.00 -4.40 -20.10
CA SER A 194 16.91 -3.66 -19.21
C SER A 194 16.48 -2.22 -18.90
N TRP A 195 15.90 -1.53 -19.88
CA TRP A 195 15.38 -0.16 -19.68
C TRP A 195 14.18 -0.12 -18.72
N LEU A 196 13.32 -1.14 -18.73
CA LEU A 196 12.15 -1.22 -17.86
C LEU A 196 12.54 -1.75 -16.48
N GLU A 197 13.49 -2.68 -16.41
CA GLU A 197 14.10 -3.12 -15.15
C GLU A 197 14.68 -1.95 -14.36
N ALA A 198 15.43 -1.05 -15.01
CA ALA A 198 15.99 0.14 -14.37
C ALA A 198 14.91 1.08 -13.77
N VAL A 199 13.73 1.15 -14.39
CA VAL A 199 12.60 1.96 -13.87
C VAL A 199 12.03 1.36 -12.59
N THR A 200 12.12 0.04 -12.40
CA THR A 200 11.62 -0.63 -11.19
C THR A 200 12.34 -0.17 -9.92
N TRP A 201 13.62 0.23 -10.02
CA TRP A 201 14.43 0.67 -8.88
C TRP A 201 13.95 1.99 -8.26
N VAL A 202 13.12 2.76 -8.97
CA VAL A 202 12.49 3.98 -8.43
C VAL A 202 11.16 3.66 -7.75
N SER A 203 10.58 2.50 -8.04
CA SER A 203 9.24 2.13 -7.57
C SER A 203 9.27 1.71 -6.10
N PRO A 204 8.60 2.42 -5.18
CA PRO A 204 8.48 1.97 -3.79
C PRO A 204 7.77 0.62 -3.71
N LEU A 205 6.85 0.33 -4.64
CA LEU A 205 6.15 -0.94 -4.67
C LEU A 205 7.08 -2.11 -5.00
N TRP A 206 8.07 -1.92 -5.88
CA TRP A 206 9.07 -2.95 -6.17
C TRP A 206 9.88 -3.29 -4.92
N HIS A 207 10.38 -2.27 -4.20
CA HIS A 207 11.14 -2.49 -2.97
C HIS A 207 10.32 -3.23 -1.90
N ALA A 208 9.03 -2.89 -1.76
CA ALA A 208 8.16 -3.57 -0.83
C ALA A 208 7.89 -5.03 -1.21
N VAL A 209 7.69 -5.30 -2.50
CA VAL A 209 7.42 -6.66 -3.00
C VAL A 209 8.65 -7.55 -2.79
N GLU A 210 9.85 -7.04 -3.04
CA GLU A 210 11.09 -7.79 -2.81
C GLU A 210 11.32 -8.06 -1.32
N LEU A 211 11.05 -7.07 -0.46
CA LEU A 211 11.07 -7.25 0.99
C LEU A 211 10.06 -8.30 1.45
N GLY A 212 8.84 -8.30 0.87
CA GLY A 212 7.80 -9.28 1.15
C GLY A 212 8.19 -10.70 0.74
N ARG A 213 8.81 -10.86 -0.43
CA ARG A 213 9.34 -12.16 -0.87
C ARG A 213 10.43 -12.67 0.05
N ALA A 214 11.45 -11.84 0.30
CA ALA A 214 12.55 -12.19 1.18
C ALA A 214 12.08 -12.61 2.57
N ALA A 215 11.03 -11.96 3.09
CA ALA A 215 10.38 -12.34 4.34
C ALA A 215 9.65 -13.70 4.25
N ASN A 216 8.92 -13.96 3.16
CA ASN A 216 8.16 -15.20 2.96
C ASN A 216 9.04 -16.43 2.69
N THR A 217 10.18 -16.26 2.03
CA THR A 217 11.15 -17.33 1.72
C THR A 217 12.26 -17.46 2.75
N GLY A 218 12.49 -16.44 3.58
CA GLY A 218 13.58 -16.41 4.56
C GLY A 218 14.96 -16.17 3.93
N THR A 219 15.03 -15.67 2.70
CA THR A 219 16.29 -15.49 1.95
C THR A 219 16.87 -14.07 2.04
N GLY A 220 16.26 -13.18 2.82
CA GLY A 220 16.69 -11.79 2.94
C GLY A 220 18.02 -11.61 3.67
N SER A 221 19.03 -11.04 2.99
CA SER A 221 20.25 -10.57 3.64
C SER A 221 20.08 -9.15 4.20
N THR A 222 20.79 -8.83 5.28
CA THR A 222 20.61 -7.57 6.03
C THR A 222 20.82 -6.32 5.17
N GLY A 223 21.81 -6.32 4.27
CA GLY A 223 22.13 -5.17 3.42
C GLY A 223 20.97 -4.73 2.52
N PRO A 224 20.51 -5.57 1.58
CA PRO A 224 19.36 -5.29 0.72
C PRO A 224 18.09 -4.95 1.50
N VAL A 225 17.80 -5.68 2.58
CA VAL A 225 16.63 -5.41 3.44
C VAL A 225 16.64 -3.97 3.96
N LEU A 226 17.79 -3.49 4.44
CA LEU A 226 17.92 -2.10 4.91
C LEU A 226 17.72 -1.09 3.80
N VAL A 227 18.16 -1.37 2.57
CA VAL A 227 17.93 -0.50 1.41
C VAL A 227 16.44 -0.42 1.08
N HIS A 228 15.74 -1.55 0.99
CA HIS A 228 14.30 -1.57 0.70
C HIS A 228 13.50 -0.83 1.77
N VAL A 229 13.79 -1.08 3.06
CA VAL A 229 13.14 -0.37 4.17
C VAL A 229 13.48 1.12 4.12
N GLY A 230 14.74 1.48 3.88
CA GLY A 230 15.19 2.86 3.79
C GLY A 230 14.48 3.65 2.70
N VAL A 231 14.33 3.06 1.50
CA VAL A 231 13.59 3.68 0.40
C VAL A 231 12.12 3.89 0.77
N LEU A 232 11.46 2.88 1.34
CA LEU A 232 10.06 3.00 1.74
C LEU A 232 9.84 4.07 2.80
N VAL A 233 10.71 4.12 3.82
CA VAL A 233 10.67 5.16 4.86
C VAL A 233 10.92 6.54 4.25
N ALA A 234 11.89 6.68 3.36
CA ALA A 234 12.16 7.93 2.65
C ALA A 234 10.94 8.39 1.84
N CYS A 235 10.28 7.48 1.11
CA CYS A 235 9.04 7.76 0.39
C CYS A 235 7.90 8.17 1.33
N THR A 236 7.74 7.52 2.48
CA THR A 236 6.76 7.91 3.49
C THR A 236 7.02 9.32 4.01
N LEU A 237 8.26 9.64 4.39
CA LEU A 237 8.64 10.96 4.90
C LEU A 237 8.44 12.05 3.85
N ALA A 238 8.87 11.79 2.61
CA ALA A 238 8.65 12.69 1.48
C ALA A 238 7.15 12.91 1.21
N GLY A 239 6.36 11.83 1.22
CA GLY A 239 4.92 11.87 1.05
C GLY A 239 4.22 12.68 2.15
N VAL A 240 4.56 12.45 3.41
CA VAL A 240 4.01 13.21 4.56
C VAL A 240 4.36 14.70 4.44
N LEU A 241 5.62 15.02 4.09
CA LEU A 241 6.07 16.41 3.92
C LEU A 241 5.32 17.10 2.79
N LEU A 242 5.21 16.46 1.62
CA LEU A 242 4.52 17.00 0.46
C LEU A 242 3.02 17.16 0.73
N ALA A 243 2.38 16.15 1.31
CA ALA A 243 0.96 16.19 1.67
C ALA A 243 0.66 17.31 2.67
N THR A 244 1.50 17.47 3.69
CA THR A 244 1.35 18.54 4.69
C THR A 244 1.50 19.91 4.03
N ARG A 245 2.55 20.13 3.22
CA ARG A 245 2.77 21.40 2.52
C ARG A 245 1.61 21.75 1.59
N ARG A 246 1.12 20.78 0.82
CA ARG A 246 -0.01 20.98 -0.10
C ARG A 246 -1.31 21.24 0.63
N LEU A 247 -1.56 20.52 1.73
CA LEU A 247 -2.74 20.75 2.56
C LEU A 247 -2.72 22.15 3.19
N THR A 248 -1.61 22.57 3.78
CA THR A 248 -1.46 23.91 4.37
C THR A 248 -1.71 25.00 3.34
N ALA A 249 -1.02 24.95 2.19
CA ALA A 249 -1.20 25.94 1.12
C ALA A 249 -2.64 25.99 0.59
N ARG A 250 -3.35 24.85 0.59
CA ARG A 250 -4.75 24.75 0.14
C ARG A 250 -5.74 25.30 1.16
N LEU A 251 -5.39 25.30 2.44
CA LEU A 251 -6.22 25.82 3.52
C LEU A 251 -6.04 27.34 3.74
N GLU A 252 -4.92 27.90 3.25
CA GLU A 252 -4.62 29.33 3.29
C GLU A 252 -5.13 30.09 2.05
N SER A 253 -5.55 29.39 0.99
CA SER A 253 -6.08 29.95 -0.27
C SER A 253 -7.60 30.10 -0.26
#